data_AF-K2MSQ5-F1
#
_entry.id   AF-K2MSQ5-F1
#
_cell.length_a   1.000
_cell.length_b   1.000
_cell.length_c   1.000
_cell.angle_alpha   90.00
_cell.angle_beta   90.00
_cell.angle_gamma   90.00
#
_symmetry.space_group_name_H-M   'P 1'
#
loop_
_entity.id
_entity.type
_entity.pdbx_description
1 polymer ?
#
loop_
_entity_poly.entity_id
_entity_poly.type
_entity_poly.pdbx_seq_one_letter_code
_entity_poly.pdbx_strand_id
1 'polypeptide(L)'
;MSLTVLIGAMTGEVATVTFDRCTWRDGAVLLLLGNAYAAVGSLNIVVTGNTFRDALLSPEGGFPPHTNITISGNRFTVTRLVSRSGLVLDSPSCVAMNGLAISNNSAVVLSGNVFQTVTASSSTIHIVGSALRVSWHSVFAVMGNAFHMAGGNTTLIYLEGSSHSSSLSVLNNSAVVIRGNVVTSPVQCFIFFIGSYVWSLCRRLCFGATTCREAWLCLFQATLPTSTTTPGCS
;
A
#
# COMPACT_ATOMS: atom_id res chain seq x y z
N MET A 1 11.00 18.67 -1.50
CA MET A 1 9.88 19.27 -2.27
C MET A 1 8.66 18.36 -2.11
N SER A 2 7.44 18.90 -2.00
CA SER A 2 6.22 18.08 -1.96
C SER A 2 5.20 18.63 -2.94
N LEU A 3 4.61 17.78 -3.78
CA LEU A 3 3.41 18.10 -4.53
C LEU A 3 2.24 17.38 -3.86
N THR A 4 1.23 18.15 -3.45
CA THR A 4 0.03 17.60 -2.81
C THR A 4 -1.17 17.76 -3.72
N VAL A 5 -1.81 16.65 -4.06
CA VAL A 5 -3.14 16.63 -4.65
C VAL A 5 -4.14 16.63 -3.50
N LEU A 6 -4.85 17.74 -3.31
CA LEU A 6 -5.86 17.91 -2.27
C LEU A 6 -7.23 17.46 -2.80
N ILE A 7 -7.58 16.18 -2.60
CA ILE A 7 -8.85 15.62 -3.12
C ILE A 7 -10.07 16.33 -2.50
N GLY A 8 -9.99 16.75 -1.24
CA GLY A 8 -11.09 17.46 -0.56
C GLY A 8 -11.49 18.80 -1.19
N ALA A 9 -10.65 19.38 -2.05
CA ALA A 9 -10.96 20.62 -2.76
C ALA A 9 -11.57 20.37 -4.16
N MET A 10 -11.66 19.12 -4.61
CA MET A 10 -12.21 18.78 -5.92
C MET A 10 -13.74 18.80 -5.91
N THR A 11 -14.32 19.24 -7.02
CA THR A 11 -15.76 19.31 -7.26
C THR A 11 -16.11 18.83 -8.66
N GLY A 12 -17.39 18.53 -8.89
CA GLY A 12 -17.92 18.13 -10.20
C GLY A 12 -18.16 16.63 -10.31
N GLU A 13 -18.78 16.21 -11.42
CA GLU A 13 -19.19 14.81 -11.63
C GLU A 13 -17.99 13.86 -11.71
N VAL A 14 -16.94 14.25 -12.43
CA VAL A 14 -15.74 13.41 -12.65
C VAL A 14 -14.48 14.28 -12.58
N ALA A 15 -13.48 13.84 -11.82
CA ALA A 15 -12.14 14.41 -11.84
C ALA A 15 -11.10 13.36 -12.27
N THR A 16 -10.14 13.78 -13.09
CA THR A 16 -9.00 12.95 -13.49
C THR A 16 -7.69 13.68 -13.25
N VAL A 17 -6.76 13.04 -12.56
CA VAL A 17 -5.39 13.53 -12.34
C VAL A 17 -4.43 12.50 -12.90
N THR A 18 -3.47 12.93 -13.71
CA THR A 18 -2.48 12.04 -14.32
C THR A 18 -1.07 12.58 -14.12
N PHE A 19 -0.22 11.71 -13.58
CA PHE A 19 1.22 11.87 -13.54
C PHE A 19 1.81 10.83 -14.48
N ASP A 20 2.21 11.26 -15.68
CA ASP A 20 2.79 10.40 -16.71
C ASP A 20 4.26 10.79 -16.93
N ARG A 21 5.16 9.80 -16.90
CA ARG A 21 6.58 9.96 -17.22
C ARG A 21 7.32 11.09 -16.48
N CYS A 22 6.87 11.44 -15.28
CA CYS A 22 7.54 12.43 -14.43
C CYS A 22 8.74 11.82 -13.69
N THR A 23 9.68 12.66 -13.30
CA THR A 23 10.82 12.27 -12.46
C THR A 23 10.74 12.98 -11.11
N TRP A 24 10.67 12.18 -10.04
CA TRP A 24 10.66 12.61 -8.65
C TRP A 24 12.00 12.22 -8.03
N ARG A 25 12.69 13.16 -7.40
CA ARG A 25 14.02 12.88 -6.86
C ARG A 25 14.35 13.67 -5.60
N ASP A 26 15.42 13.25 -4.94
CA ASP A 26 16.09 14.04 -3.89
C ASP A 26 15.16 14.41 -2.73
N GLY A 27 14.36 13.45 -2.27
CA GLY A 27 13.38 13.63 -1.19
C GLY A 27 12.07 14.26 -1.66
N ALA A 28 11.77 14.23 -2.95
CA ALA A 28 10.48 14.67 -3.45
C ALA A 28 9.35 13.74 -2.98
N VAL A 29 8.19 14.32 -2.67
CA VAL A 29 7.00 13.58 -2.24
C VAL A 29 5.83 13.93 -3.17
N LEU A 30 5.16 12.91 -3.69
CA LEU A 30 3.83 13.04 -4.31
C LEU A 30 2.80 12.57 -3.28
N LEU A 31 2.07 13.51 -2.67
CA LEU A 31 1.04 13.24 -1.67
C LEU A 31 -0.35 13.30 -2.34
N LEU A 32 -1.12 12.23 -2.25
CA LEU A 32 -2.52 12.19 -2.65
C LEU A 32 -3.36 12.19 -1.37
N LEU A 33 -3.82 13.38 -0.96
CA LEU A 33 -4.51 13.56 0.31
C LEU A 33 -6.02 13.41 0.12
N GLY A 34 -6.53 12.23 0.48
CA GLY A 34 -7.93 11.87 0.39
C GLY A 34 -8.83 12.65 1.35
N ASN A 35 -10.06 12.92 0.92
CA ASN A 35 -11.16 13.29 1.80
C ASN A 35 -12.41 12.53 1.36
N ALA A 36 -12.94 11.67 2.24
CA ALA A 36 -14.10 10.82 1.96
C ALA A 36 -15.38 11.63 1.69
N TYR A 37 -15.39 12.91 2.09
CA TYR A 37 -16.50 13.84 1.92
C TYR A 37 -16.22 14.87 0.81
N ALA A 38 -15.24 14.63 -0.07
CA ALA A 38 -15.01 15.48 -1.22
C ALA A 38 -16.27 15.55 -2.11
N ALA A 39 -16.54 16.72 -2.67
CA ALA A 39 -17.74 16.98 -3.47
C ALA A 39 -17.62 16.49 -4.93
N VAL A 40 -16.57 15.72 -5.24
CA VAL A 40 -16.39 15.09 -6.54
C VAL A 40 -17.17 13.77 -6.60
N GLY A 41 -17.90 13.53 -7.69
CA GLY A 41 -18.72 12.33 -7.86
C GLY A 41 -17.89 11.06 -8.11
N SER A 42 -16.93 11.13 -9.04
CA SER A 42 -15.99 10.05 -9.36
C SER A 42 -14.58 10.58 -9.57
N LEU A 43 -13.58 9.82 -9.11
CA LEU A 43 -12.19 10.26 -9.11
C LEU A 43 -11.28 9.23 -9.77
N ASN A 44 -10.50 9.64 -10.76
CA ASN A 44 -9.48 8.81 -11.38
C ASN A 44 -8.10 9.43 -11.19
N ILE A 45 -7.20 8.74 -10.50
CA ILE A 45 -5.79 9.15 -10.36
C ILE A 45 -4.92 8.12 -11.05
N VAL A 46 -4.10 8.57 -11.99
CA VAL A 46 -3.17 7.72 -12.74
C VAL A 46 -1.75 8.18 -12.47
N VAL A 47 -0.93 7.30 -11.90
CA VAL A 47 0.51 7.49 -11.72
C VAL A 47 1.19 6.44 -12.59
N THR A 48 1.67 6.83 -13.78
CA THR A 48 2.20 5.86 -14.75
C THR A 48 3.53 6.27 -15.37
N GLY A 49 4.40 5.29 -15.59
CA GLY A 49 5.70 5.49 -16.26
C GLY A 49 6.67 6.43 -15.54
N ASN A 50 6.43 6.77 -14.27
CA ASN A 50 7.25 7.72 -13.53
C ASN A 50 8.51 7.06 -12.96
N THR A 51 9.53 7.88 -12.71
CA THR A 51 10.73 7.49 -11.97
C THR A 51 10.75 8.21 -10.62
N PHE A 52 10.79 7.44 -9.53
CA PHE A 52 10.98 7.93 -8.16
C PHE A 52 12.36 7.50 -7.67
N ARG A 53 13.27 8.45 -7.46
CA ARG A 53 14.63 8.21 -7.00
C ARG A 53 14.88 8.91 -5.68
N ASP A 54 14.93 8.16 -4.58
CA ASP A 54 14.90 8.71 -3.23
C ASP A 54 13.72 9.67 -3.05
N ALA A 55 12.58 9.26 -3.58
CA ALA A 55 11.32 10.01 -3.58
C ALA A 55 10.18 9.07 -3.18
N LEU A 56 9.08 9.66 -2.70
CA LEU A 56 7.99 8.94 -2.06
C LEU A 56 6.66 9.22 -2.76
N LEU A 57 5.89 8.17 -3.03
CA LEU A 57 4.47 8.26 -3.35
C LEU A 57 3.66 8.00 -2.08
N SER A 58 2.71 8.87 -1.77
CA SER A 58 1.95 8.81 -0.53
C SER A 58 0.45 9.04 -0.76
N PRO A 59 -0.33 8.01 -1.09
CA PRO A 59 -1.79 8.07 -1.00
C PRO A 59 -2.22 7.92 0.45
N GLU A 60 -3.06 8.83 0.94
CA GLU A 60 -3.38 8.90 2.37
C GLU A 60 -4.84 9.28 2.63
N GLY A 61 -5.39 8.71 3.69
CA GLY A 61 -6.71 9.05 4.20
C GLY A 61 -7.83 8.27 3.52
N GLY A 62 -9.06 8.77 3.68
CA GLY A 62 -10.25 8.23 3.02
C GLY A 62 -10.50 8.92 1.70
N PHE A 63 -10.69 8.16 0.64
CA PHE A 63 -11.04 8.70 -0.67
C PHE A 63 -12.58 8.75 -0.85
N PRO A 64 -13.10 9.66 -1.68
CA PRO A 64 -14.53 9.69 -2.00
C PRO A 64 -14.96 8.39 -2.70
N PRO A 65 -16.27 8.10 -2.75
CA PRO A 65 -16.80 6.97 -3.52
C PRO A 65 -16.33 6.99 -4.99
N HIS A 66 -16.35 5.84 -5.64
CA HIS A 66 -16.00 5.71 -7.07
C HIS A 66 -14.61 6.28 -7.39
N THR A 67 -13.65 6.04 -6.51
CA THR A 67 -12.25 6.43 -6.71
C THR A 67 -11.45 5.27 -7.32
N ASN A 68 -10.74 5.52 -8.41
CA ASN A 68 -9.76 4.60 -8.99
C ASN A 68 -8.36 5.24 -8.98
N ILE A 69 -7.44 4.67 -8.20
CA ILE A 69 -6.03 5.04 -8.18
C ILE A 69 -5.23 3.93 -8.86
N THR A 70 -4.67 4.23 -10.02
CA THR A 70 -3.83 3.30 -10.79
C THR A 70 -2.38 3.76 -10.72
N ILE A 71 -1.53 2.94 -10.12
CA ILE A 71 -0.08 3.15 -10.02
C ILE A 71 0.58 2.07 -10.88
N SER A 72 0.95 2.38 -12.11
CA SER A 72 1.37 1.38 -13.09
C SER A 72 2.67 1.69 -13.83
N GLY A 73 3.53 0.68 -13.99
CA GLY A 73 4.74 0.82 -14.81
C GLY A 73 5.74 1.86 -14.30
N ASN A 74 5.69 2.22 -13.00
CA ASN A 74 6.63 3.17 -12.41
C ASN A 74 7.89 2.44 -11.92
N ARG A 75 8.99 3.18 -11.82
CA ARG A 75 10.24 2.71 -11.25
C ARG A 75 10.53 3.48 -9.96
N PHE A 76 10.64 2.75 -8.86
CA PHE A 76 11.05 3.28 -7.57
C PHE A 76 12.45 2.80 -7.23
N THR A 77 13.31 3.71 -6.78
CA THR A 77 14.65 3.41 -6.31
C THR A 77 14.89 4.18 -5.03
N VAL A 78 15.07 3.47 -3.91
CA VAL A 78 15.27 4.06 -2.59
C VAL A 78 16.61 3.59 -2.03
N THR A 79 17.48 4.56 -1.74
CA THR A 79 18.80 4.36 -1.13
C THR A 79 18.92 4.98 0.25
N ARG A 80 17.90 5.72 0.69
CA ARG A 80 17.83 6.35 2.00
C ARG A 80 16.40 6.55 2.44
N LEU A 81 16.20 6.79 3.74
CA LEU A 81 14.92 7.20 4.27
C LEU A 81 14.49 8.55 3.65
N VAL A 82 13.25 8.62 3.15
CA VAL A 82 12.63 9.85 2.64
C VAL A 82 11.66 10.35 3.70
N SER A 83 11.99 11.46 4.34
CA SER A 83 11.14 12.06 5.35
C SER A 83 9.84 12.60 4.75
N ARG A 84 8.72 12.28 5.37
CA ARG A 84 7.39 12.80 5.04
C ARG A 84 6.88 13.55 6.28
N SER A 85 6.70 14.85 6.19
CA SER A 85 6.20 15.66 7.31
C SER A 85 4.86 15.12 7.82
N GLY A 86 4.77 14.84 9.12
CA GLY A 86 3.56 14.27 9.74
C GLY A 86 3.39 12.76 9.56
N LEU A 87 4.39 12.04 9.02
CA LEU A 87 4.46 10.58 8.99
C LEU A 87 5.85 10.15 9.47
N VAL A 88 5.92 9.51 10.63
CA VAL A 88 7.18 8.94 11.13
C VAL A 88 7.37 7.60 10.43
N LEU A 89 8.39 7.52 9.58
CA LEU A 89 8.79 6.28 8.92
C LEU A 89 10.07 5.79 9.57
N ASP A 90 10.02 4.57 10.10
CA ASP A 90 11.17 3.93 10.72
C ASP A 90 12.03 3.15 9.70
N SER A 91 11.58 3.06 8.45
CA SER A 91 12.28 2.33 7.38
C SER A 91 12.18 3.02 6.01
N PRO A 92 13.24 2.95 5.17
CA PRO A 92 13.20 3.47 3.81
C PRO A 92 12.07 2.82 3.00
N SER A 93 11.21 3.65 2.39
CA SER A 93 10.01 3.20 1.68
C SER A 93 9.77 3.88 0.34
N CYS A 94 9.22 3.13 -0.62
CA CYS A 94 8.88 3.63 -1.96
C CYS A 94 7.48 4.25 -2.00
N VAL A 95 6.54 3.60 -1.31
CA VAL A 95 5.17 4.05 -1.13
C VAL A 95 4.87 4.03 0.36
N ALA A 96 4.40 5.15 0.92
CA ALA A 96 4.05 5.21 2.34
C ALA A 96 2.73 5.93 2.58
N MET A 97 1.92 5.42 3.51
CA MET A 97 0.54 5.85 3.74
C MET A 97 0.30 6.04 5.24
N ASN A 98 -0.29 7.15 5.65
CA ASN A 98 -0.77 7.31 7.03
C ASN A 98 -2.22 6.81 7.16
N GLY A 99 -2.39 5.50 6.95
CA GLY A 99 -3.70 4.90 6.74
C GLY A 99 -4.25 5.16 5.34
N LEU A 100 -5.04 4.19 4.87
CA LEU A 100 -5.70 4.25 3.57
C LEU A 100 -7.07 3.59 3.69
N ALA A 101 -8.13 4.36 3.44
CA ALA A 101 -9.49 3.86 3.40
C ALA A 101 -10.06 3.96 1.98
N ILE A 102 -10.39 2.80 1.43
CA ILE A 102 -10.99 2.61 0.11
C ILE A 102 -12.39 2.05 0.33
N SER A 103 -13.40 2.76 -0.16
CA SER A 103 -14.80 2.39 0.02
C SER A 103 -15.64 2.69 -1.22
N ASN A 104 -16.83 2.08 -1.27
CA ASN A 104 -17.90 2.37 -2.23
C ASN A 104 -17.44 2.25 -3.68
N ASN A 105 -17.18 1.02 -4.12
CA ASN A 105 -16.81 0.69 -5.50
C ASN A 105 -15.52 1.38 -5.97
N SER A 106 -14.56 1.51 -5.05
CA SER A 106 -13.27 2.15 -5.32
C SER A 106 -12.15 1.11 -5.49
N ALA A 107 -11.07 1.51 -6.14
CA ALA A 107 -9.92 0.65 -6.39
C ALA A 107 -8.60 1.41 -6.20
N VAL A 108 -7.62 0.74 -5.59
CA VAL A 108 -6.22 1.16 -5.62
C VAL A 108 -5.39 -0.01 -6.14
N VAL A 109 -4.71 0.21 -7.27
CA VAL A 109 -4.01 -0.85 -8.00
C VAL A 109 -2.57 -0.46 -8.25
N LEU A 110 -1.64 -1.24 -7.71
CA LEU A 110 -0.21 -1.16 -8.00
C LEU A 110 0.14 -2.30 -8.95
N SER A 111 0.39 -1.99 -10.22
CA SER A 111 0.60 -3.01 -11.26
C SER A 111 1.83 -2.78 -12.13
N GLY A 112 2.65 -3.81 -12.36
CA GLY A 112 3.77 -3.73 -13.30
C GLY A 112 4.86 -2.72 -12.90
N ASN A 113 4.94 -2.34 -11.62
CA ASN A 113 5.99 -1.43 -11.13
C ASN A 113 7.28 -2.21 -10.82
N VAL A 114 8.38 -1.49 -10.83
CA VAL A 114 9.69 -1.98 -10.39
C VAL A 114 10.08 -1.25 -9.12
N PHE A 115 10.24 -1.99 -8.03
CA PHE A 115 10.69 -1.47 -6.75
C PHE A 115 12.12 -1.93 -6.50
N GLN A 116 13.03 -0.99 -6.25
CA GLN A 116 14.42 -1.27 -5.97
C GLN A 116 14.82 -0.60 -4.66
N THR A 117 15.23 -1.39 -3.67
CA THR A 117 15.81 -0.86 -2.44
C THR A 117 17.24 -1.36 -2.32
N VAL A 118 18.17 -0.44 -2.01
CA VAL A 118 19.60 -0.78 -1.86
C VAL A 118 20.05 -0.86 -0.40
N THR A 119 19.14 -0.63 0.54
CA THR A 119 19.39 -0.68 1.99
C THR A 119 18.66 -1.86 2.63
N ALA A 120 19.35 -2.56 3.54
CA ALA A 120 18.72 -3.51 4.45
C ALA A 120 17.70 -2.80 5.37
N SER A 121 16.79 -3.57 5.98
CA SER A 121 15.74 -3.04 6.86
C SER A 121 14.84 -1.99 6.18
N SER A 122 14.43 -2.27 4.93
CA SER A 122 13.52 -1.42 4.16
C SER A 122 12.12 -2.02 4.06
N SER A 123 11.13 -1.16 3.81
CA SER A 123 9.75 -1.56 3.51
C SER A 123 9.37 -1.04 2.13
N THR A 124 8.79 -1.82 1.22
CA THR A 124 8.44 -1.24 -0.11
C THR A 124 7.19 -0.37 -0.02
N ILE A 125 6.14 -0.93 0.55
CA ILE A 125 4.85 -0.31 0.80
C ILE A 125 4.66 -0.31 2.31
N HIS A 126 4.59 0.87 2.92
CA HIS A 126 4.50 1.03 4.38
C HIS A 126 3.24 1.81 4.75
N ILE A 127 2.35 1.19 5.52
CA ILE A 127 1.15 1.83 6.04
C ILE A 127 1.33 2.00 7.55
N VAL A 128 1.34 3.25 8.00
CA VAL A 128 1.68 3.65 9.38
C VAL A 128 0.42 4.02 10.14
N GLY A 129 0.39 3.72 11.45
CA GLY A 129 -0.56 4.23 12.44
C GLY A 129 -2.04 3.82 12.30
N SER A 130 -2.53 3.51 11.10
CA SER A 130 -3.93 3.21 10.80
C SER A 130 -4.09 2.06 9.81
N ALA A 131 -5.24 1.38 9.90
CA ALA A 131 -5.58 0.25 9.05
C ALA A 131 -5.52 0.58 7.55
N LEU A 132 -5.07 -0.37 6.74
CA LEU A 132 -5.60 -0.48 5.39
C LEU A 132 -7.07 -0.94 5.50
N ARG A 133 -8.01 -0.10 5.08
CA ARG A 133 -9.44 -0.43 5.10
C ARG A 133 -9.98 -0.51 3.69
N VAL A 134 -10.47 -1.69 3.31
CA VAL A 134 -11.10 -1.92 2.00
C VAL A 134 -12.53 -2.38 2.25
N SER A 135 -13.50 -1.59 1.80
CA SER A 135 -14.92 -1.83 2.12
C SER A 135 -15.84 -1.55 0.94
N TRP A 136 -17.05 -2.09 0.99
CA TRP A 136 -18.13 -1.84 0.03
C TRP A 136 -17.72 -2.04 -1.43
N HIS A 137 -17.54 -3.30 -1.84
CA HIS A 137 -17.23 -3.71 -3.22
C HIS A 137 -15.95 -3.04 -3.78
N SER A 138 -14.97 -2.80 -2.91
CA SER A 138 -13.72 -2.12 -3.27
C SER A 138 -12.54 -3.09 -3.32
N VAL A 139 -11.44 -2.65 -3.96
CA VAL A 139 -10.26 -3.50 -4.16
C VAL A 139 -8.97 -2.74 -3.86
N PHE A 140 -8.07 -3.38 -3.12
CA PHE A 140 -6.66 -3.01 -3.09
C PHE A 140 -5.85 -4.13 -3.75
N ALA A 141 -5.08 -3.82 -4.79
CA ALA A 141 -4.38 -4.83 -5.58
C ALA A 141 -2.89 -4.48 -5.76
N VAL A 142 -2.03 -5.45 -5.53
CA VAL A 142 -0.60 -5.41 -5.82
C VAL A 142 -0.29 -6.56 -6.76
N MET A 143 -0.17 -6.27 -8.06
CA MET A 143 -0.11 -7.31 -9.09
C MET A 143 1.05 -7.14 -10.07
N GLY A 144 1.74 -8.22 -10.43
CA GLY A 144 2.71 -8.17 -11.53
C GLY A 144 3.92 -7.24 -11.29
N ASN A 145 4.22 -6.88 -10.05
CA ASN A 145 5.35 -5.99 -9.74
C ASN A 145 6.65 -6.78 -9.56
N ALA A 146 7.78 -6.15 -9.86
CA ALA A 146 9.11 -6.69 -9.60
C ALA A 146 9.75 -6.01 -8.39
N PHE A 147 10.22 -6.79 -7.42
CA PHE A 147 10.86 -6.33 -6.20
C PHE A 147 12.34 -6.77 -6.19
N HIS A 148 13.23 -5.78 -6.31
CA HIS A 148 14.68 -5.92 -6.26
C HIS A 148 15.18 -5.35 -4.93
N MET A 149 15.17 -6.20 -3.90
CA MET A 149 15.51 -5.79 -2.54
C MET A 149 16.98 -6.07 -2.22
N ALA A 150 17.58 -5.26 -1.34
CA ALA A 150 18.97 -5.43 -0.90
C ALA A 150 19.22 -6.67 -0.01
N GLY A 151 18.18 -7.42 0.36
CA GLY A 151 18.26 -8.52 1.33
C GLY A 151 18.08 -8.07 2.78
N GLY A 152 18.25 -9.00 3.73
CA GLY A 152 18.17 -8.73 5.18
C GLY A 152 16.73 -8.62 5.73
N ASN A 153 16.54 -7.84 6.81
CA ASN A 153 15.26 -7.60 7.51
C ASN A 153 14.26 -6.74 6.71
N THR A 154 14.15 -7.01 5.42
CA THR A 154 13.34 -6.26 4.47
C THR A 154 11.94 -6.85 4.40
N THR A 155 10.92 -5.99 4.41
CA THR A 155 9.51 -6.37 4.23
C THR A 155 8.96 -5.74 2.96
N LEU A 156 8.15 -6.44 2.16
CA LEU A 156 7.56 -5.79 0.99
C LEU A 156 6.38 -4.91 1.35
N ILE A 157 5.42 -5.45 2.12
CA ILE A 157 4.22 -4.74 2.56
C ILE A 157 4.20 -4.74 4.09
N TYR A 158 4.36 -3.57 4.68
CA TYR A 158 4.36 -3.37 6.11
C TYR A 158 3.09 -2.65 6.54
N LEU A 159 2.27 -3.31 7.37
CA LEU A 159 0.98 -2.82 7.81
C LEU A 159 1.01 -2.61 9.33
N GLU A 160 1.04 -1.37 9.76
CA GLU A 160 0.90 -1.02 11.15
C GLU A 160 -0.56 -0.94 11.57
N GLY A 161 -0.81 -1.39 12.79
CA GLY A 161 -2.02 -1.17 13.56
C GLY A 161 -1.65 -0.61 14.93
N SER A 162 -2.66 -0.25 15.70
CA SER A 162 -2.49 0.17 17.09
C SER A 162 -3.18 -0.80 18.04
N SER A 163 -3.04 -0.60 19.34
CA SER A 163 -3.85 -1.30 20.35
C SER A 163 -5.36 -1.11 20.14
N HIS A 164 -5.78 -0.07 19.41
CA HIS A 164 -7.17 0.30 19.18
C HIS A 164 -7.62 0.13 17.72
N SER A 165 -6.72 -0.21 16.79
CA SER A 165 -7.02 -0.31 15.36
C SER A 165 -6.34 -1.51 14.72
N SER A 166 -7.11 -2.26 13.93
CA SER A 166 -6.61 -3.38 13.12
C SER A 166 -5.64 -2.87 12.05
N SER A 167 -4.57 -3.59 11.73
CA SER A 167 -3.65 -3.19 10.63
C SER A 167 -4.29 -3.38 9.24
N LEU A 168 -5.28 -4.27 9.14
CA LEU A 168 -6.03 -4.55 7.92
C LEU A 168 -7.51 -4.86 8.23
N SER A 169 -8.41 -4.22 7.49
CA SER A 169 -9.85 -4.44 7.55
C SER A 169 -10.42 -4.58 6.14
N VAL A 170 -10.97 -5.76 5.83
CA VAL A 170 -11.58 -6.06 4.51
C VAL A 170 -13.03 -6.49 4.72
N LEU A 171 -13.97 -5.69 4.20
CA LEU A 171 -15.40 -5.76 4.52
C LEU A 171 -16.28 -5.67 3.27
N ASN A 172 -17.54 -6.11 3.39
CA ASN A 172 -18.62 -5.88 2.42
C ASN A 172 -18.22 -6.21 0.97
N ASN A 173 -17.89 -7.48 0.72
CA ASN A 173 -17.51 -8.01 -0.60
C ASN A 173 -16.31 -7.30 -1.25
N SER A 174 -15.40 -6.79 -0.43
CA SER A 174 -14.15 -6.18 -0.88
C SER A 174 -13.01 -7.19 -0.90
N ALA A 175 -11.90 -6.83 -1.56
CA ALA A 175 -10.75 -7.72 -1.71
C ALA A 175 -9.41 -7.00 -1.55
N VAL A 176 -8.45 -7.72 -0.97
CA VAL A 176 -7.02 -7.44 -1.11
C VAL A 176 -6.43 -8.53 -1.99
N VAL A 177 -5.81 -8.13 -3.10
CA VAL A 177 -5.29 -9.05 -4.12
C VAL A 177 -3.79 -8.87 -4.26
N ILE A 178 -3.04 -9.95 -4.07
CA ILE A 178 -1.59 -9.96 -4.24
C ILE A 178 -1.25 -11.11 -5.17
N ARG A 179 -0.81 -10.80 -6.38
CA ARG A 179 -0.70 -11.82 -7.44
C ARG A 179 0.38 -11.52 -8.46
N GLY A 180 1.13 -12.55 -8.87
CA GLY A 180 2.04 -12.45 -10.01
C GLY A 180 3.23 -11.53 -9.76
N ASN A 181 3.52 -11.19 -8.52
CA ASN A 181 4.69 -10.40 -8.18
C ASN A 181 5.94 -11.28 -8.19
N VAL A 182 7.09 -10.69 -8.52
CA VAL A 182 8.39 -11.36 -8.59
C VAL A 182 9.32 -10.72 -7.57
N VAL A 183 9.95 -11.53 -6.73
CA VAL A 183 10.91 -11.06 -5.72
C VAL A 183 12.27 -11.71 -5.99
N THR A 184 13.27 -10.91 -6.37
CA THR A 184 14.56 -11.45 -6.85
C THR A 184 15.58 -11.73 -5.76
N SER A 185 15.35 -11.25 -4.54
CA SER A 185 16.26 -11.38 -3.39
C SER A 185 15.53 -11.95 -2.17
N PRO A 186 16.22 -12.60 -1.22
CA PRO A 186 15.61 -13.00 0.04
C PRO A 186 15.03 -11.79 0.77
N VAL A 187 13.80 -11.90 1.27
CA VAL A 187 13.16 -10.88 2.10
C VAL A 187 12.68 -11.56 3.37
N GLN A 188 12.66 -10.83 4.49
CA GLN A 188 12.21 -11.40 5.75
C GLN A 188 10.72 -11.78 5.67
N CYS A 189 9.89 -10.85 5.21
CA CYS A 189 8.46 -11.04 5.09
C CYS A 189 7.92 -10.43 3.79
N PHE A 190 6.96 -11.10 3.17
CA PHE A 190 6.22 -10.50 2.06
C PHE A 190 5.22 -9.48 2.60
N ILE A 191 4.46 -9.87 3.63
CA ILE A 191 3.59 -8.96 4.39
C ILE A 191 3.92 -9.13 5.88
N PHE A 192 4.01 -8.00 6.57
CA PHE A 192 4.16 -7.95 8.01
C PHE A 192 3.04 -7.09 8.61
N PHE A 193 2.47 -7.57 9.72
CA PHE A 193 1.43 -6.89 10.46
C PHE A 193 1.92 -6.56 11.88
N ILE A 194 1.84 -5.29 12.28
CA ILE A 194 2.04 -4.84 13.66
C ILE A 194 0.70 -4.53 14.30
N GLY A 195 0.55 -4.85 15.60
CA GLY A 195 -0.65 -4.55 16.36
C GLY A 195 -1.75 -5.57 16.07
N SER A 196 -2.08 -6.33 17.09
CA SER A 196 -3.08 -7.41 17.11
C SER A 196 -4.39 -7.03 16.41
N TYR A 197 -5.03 -8.03 15.78
CA TYR A 197 -6.34 -8.03 15.11
C TYR A 197 -6.31 -7.73 13.60
N VAL A 198 -6.16 -8.77 12.78
CA VAL A 198 -6.66 -8.76 11.40
C VAL A 198 -8.15 -9.09 11.45
N TRP A 199 -9.03 -8.11 11.21
CA TRP A 199 -10.47 -8.37 11.16
C TRP A 199 -10.89 -8.58 9.70
N SER A 200 -10.81 -9.83 9.22
CA SER A 200 -11.35 -10.22 7.92
C SER A 200 -12.75 -10.79 8.10
N LEU A 201 -13.79 -10.06 7.71
CA LEU A 201 -15.13 -10.65 7.58
C LEU A 201 -15.37 -11.20 6.15
N CYS A 202 -14.31 -11.53 5.41
CA CYS A 202 -14.41 -11.98 4.01
C CYS A 202 -13.39 -13.07 3.65
N ARG A 203 -13.86 -14.09 2.92
CA ARG A 203 -13.14 -15.32 2.50
C ARG A 203 -12.10 -15.12 1.37
N ARG A 204 -11.60 -13.91 1.11
CA ARG A 204 -10.81 -13.60 -0.12
C ARG A 204 -9.65 -12.64 0.10
N LEU A 205 -8.65 -13.03 0.89
CA LEU A 205 -7.27 -12.68 0.52
C LEU A 205 -6.87 -13.64 -0.61
N CYS A 206 -6.67 -13.11 -1.81
CA CYS A 206 -6.25 -13.92 -2.95
C CYS A 206 -4.73 -13.78 -3.14
N PHE A 207 -3.99 -14.77 -2.65
CA PHE A 207 -2.60 -14.98 -3.03
C PHE A 207 -2.57 -15.88 -4.26
N GLY A 208 -2.33 -15.29 -5.43
CA GLY A 208 -2.07 -16.04 -6.67
C GLY A 208 -0.56 -16.18 -6.90
N ALA A 209 -0.15 -17.16 -7.72
CA ALA A 209 1.24 -17.50 -8.04
C ALA A 209 2.19 -16.28 -7.97
N THR A 210 2.91 -16.17 -6.86
CA THR A 210 3.89 -15.12 -6.59
C THR A 210 5.21 -15.85 -6.42
N THR A 211 6.18 -15.55 -7.26
CA THR A 211 7.48 -16.22 -7.25
C THR A 211 8.39 -15.52 -6.23
N CYS A 212 8.47 -16.13 -5.04
CA CYS A 212 9.38 -15.72 -3.97
C CYS A 212 10.41 -16.82 -3.76
N ARG A 213 11.71 -16.48 -3.74
CA ARG A 213 12.77 -17.45 -3.42
C ARG A 213 12.73 -17.86 -1.95
N GLU A 214 12.56 -16.91 -1.03
CA GLU A 214 12.40 -17.14 0.42
C GLU A 214 11.68 -15.93 1.04
N ALA A 215 10.35 -16.00 1.18
CA ALA A 215 9.57 -14.93 1.82
C ALA A 215 8.44 -15.54 2.64
N TRP A 216 8.31 -15.11 3.89
CA TRP A 216 7.26 -15.59 4.79
C TRP A 216 6.07 -14.63 4.83
N LEU A 217 4.86 -15.16 5.02
CA LEU A 217 3.73 -14.37 5.53
C LEU A 217 3.88 -14.30 7.05
N CYS A 218 4.22 -13.14 7.59
CA CYS A 218 4.51 -12.98 9.00
C CYS A 218 3.27 -12.41 9.71
N LEU A 219 2.51 -13.27 10.37
CA LEU A 219 1.42 -12.89 11.26
C LEU A 219 1.92 -12.93 12.70
N PHE A 220 2.25 -11.79 13.29
CA PHE A 220 2.58 -11.71 14.71
C PHE A 220 1.30 -11.50 15.52
N GLN A 221 0.87 -12.55 16.23
CA GLN A 221 -0.19 -12.46 17.23
C GLN A 221 0.48 -12.16 18.58
N ALA A 222 0.23 -10.98 19.17
CA ALA A 222 0.60 -10.75 20.55
C ALA A 222 -0.21 -11.72 21.43
N THR A 223 0.44 -12.76 21.94
CA THR A 223 -0.18 -13.84 22.70
C THR A 223 -0.69 -13.37 24.06
N LEU A 224 -1.98 -13.57 24.32
CA LEU A 224 -2.50 -14.03 25.62
C LEU A 224 -3.44 -15.22 25.35
N PRO A 225 -3.52 -16.21 26.27
CA PRO A 225 -3.82 -17.58 25.90
C PRO A 225 -5.32 -17.77 25.69
N THR A 226 -5.72 -18.34 24.55
CA THR A 226 -6.28 -19.70 24.48
C THR A 226 -6.86 -19.98 23.10
N SER A 227 -6.57 -21.21 22.65
CA SER A 227 -7.24 -22.03 21.64
C SER A 227 -8.21 -21.35 20.67
N THR A 228 -7.92 -21.45 19.38
CA THR A 228 -8.84 -22.11 18.46
C THR A 228 -8.18 -22.50 17.15
N THR A 229 -8.47 -23.74 16.78
CA THR A 229 -8.21 -24.49 15.55
C THR A 229 -8.30 -23.69 14.25
N THR A 230 -7.26 -23.83 13.43
CA THR A 230 -7.24 -23.52 11.99
C THR A 230 -8.16 -24.47 11.21
N PRO A 231 -9.06 -23.99 10.34
CA PRO A 231 -9.53 -24.74 9.19
C PRO A 231 -8.65 -24.43 7.98
N GLY A 232 -8.20 -25.49 7.30
CA GLY A 232 -7.43 -25.41 6.06
C GLY A 232 -8.17 -24.68 4.94
N CYS A 233 -7.39 -24.00 4.09
CA CYS A 233 -7.81 -23.71 2.73
C CYS A 233 -7.32 -24.87 1.86
N SER A 234 -8.25 -25.49 1.13
CA SER A 234 -8.21 -26.84 0.51
C SER A 234 -8.11 -28.00 1.48
#